data_AF-A0AAD4NUC5-F1
#
_entry.id   AF-A0AAD4NUC5-F1
#
_cell.length_a   1.000
_cell.length_b   1.000
_cell.length_c   1.000
_cell.angle_alpha   90.00
_cell.angle_beta   90.00
_cell.angle_gamma   90.00
#
_symmetry.space_group_name_H-M   'P 1'
#
loop_
_entity.id
_entity.type
_entity.pdbx_description
1 polymer ?
#
loop_
_entity_poly.entity_id
_entity_poly.type
_entity_poly.pdbx_seq_one_letter_code
_entity_poly.pdbx_strand_id
1 'polypeptide(L)'
;MDDQMCRKVYGGQWIPGGWEPLTGKFKSVPSTVSWGSGRIDVFGIGMDDQIYHKAYDNGSWVGDWKGMTGKFKSAPAAVSWDKGRIDVFGVGMDDGVYQQYYSNNAWSSKWGALGGKFKTF
;
A
#
# COMPACT_ATOMS: atom_id res chain seq x y z
N MET A 1 -9.35 18.38 -7.84
CA MET A 1 -8.20 17.44 -7.86
C MET A 1 -8.48 16.46 -6.74
N ASP A 2 -9.07 15.32 -7.09
CA ASP A 2 -10.01 14.63 -6.20
C ASP A 2 -9.39 13.32 -5.71
N ASP A 3 -8.82 13.35 -4.50
CA ASP A 3 -8.41 12.19 -3.68
C ASP A 3 -7.53 11.13 -4.35
N GLN A 4 -6.84 11.50 -5.42
CA GLN A 4 -6.04 10.59 -6.22
C GLN A 4 -4.60 10.47 -5.69
N MET A 5 -4.04 9.26 -5.75
CA MET A 5 -2.61 9.04 -5.51
C MET A 5 -1.78 9.51 -6.71
N CYS A 6 -0.72 10.28 -6.46
CA CYS A 6 0.19 10.76 -7.50
C CYS A 6 1.66 10.52 -7.12
N ARG A 7 2.56 10.52 -8.10
CA ARG A 7 4.02 10.46 -7.87
C ARG A 7 4.78 11.56 -8.59
N LYS A 8 6.00 11.83 -8.13
CA LYS A 8 7.02 12.61 -8.84
C LYS A 8 8.37 11.93 -8.67
N VAL A 9 9.20 11.97 -9.70
CA VAL A 9 10.47 11.21 -9.75
C VAL A 9 11.66 12.16 -9.69
N TYR A 10 12.72 11.74 -8.98
CA TYR A 10 13.99 12.44 -8.88
C TYR A 10 15.10 11.63 -9.54
N GLY A 11 15.82 12.24 -10.50
CA GLY A 11 16.92 11.62 -11.26
C GLY A 11 18.18 12.48 -11.29
N GLY A 12 18.53 13.11 -10.17
CA GLY A 12 19.57 14.16 -10.10
C GLY A 12 18.99 15.58 -10.17
N GLN A 13 17.75 15.68 -10.61
CA GLN A 13 16.83 16.80 -10.42
C GLN A 13 15.41 16.23 -10.40
N TRP A 14 14.44 16.97 -9.87
CA TRP A 14 13.04 16.60 -10.07
C TRP A 14 12.74 16.62 -11.56
N ILE A 15 12.20 15.52 -12.09
CA ILE A 15 11.85 15.46 -13.51
C ILE A 15 10.87 16.61 -13.81
N PRO A 16 11.18 17.48 -14.80
CA PRO A 16 10.30 18.57 -15.18
C PRO A 16 8.91 18.06 -15.57
N GLY A 17 7.87 18.72 -15.09
CA GLY A 17 6.49 18.29 -15.26
C GLY A 17 5.69 18.36 -13.94
N GLY A 18 4.38 18.15 -14.08
CA GLY A 18 3.47 18.01 -12.95
C GLY A 18 3.60 16.67 -12.24
N TRP A 19 2.73 16.45 -11.27
CA TRP A 19 2.59 15.15 -10.61
C TRP A 19 1.98 14.12 -11.58
N GLU A 20 2.54 12.92 -11.62
CA GLU A 20 2.01 11.81 -12.42
C GLU A 20 0.89 11.09 -11.64
N PRO A 21 -0.35 11.04 -12.18
CA PRO A 21 -1.45 10.34 -11.55
C PRO A 21 -1.24 8.82 -11.54
N LEU A 22 -1.46 8.17 -10.40
CA LEU A 22 -1.44 6.71 -10.26
C LEU A 22 -2.81 6.05 -10.38
N THR A 23 -3.84 6.81 -10.80
CA THR A 23 -5.29 6.45 -10.77
C THR A 23 -5.81 6.12 -9.35
N GLY A 24 -7.10 5.84 -9.23
CA GLY A 24 -7.77 5.53 -7.96
C GLY A 24 -8.16 6.74 -7.12
N LYS A 25 -8.98 6.49 -6.09
CA LYS A 25 -9.39 7.47 -5.08
C LYS A 25 -9.15 6.88 -3.69
N PHE A 26 -8.43 7.61 -2.84
CA PHE A 26 -7.96 7.15 -1.55
C PHE A 26 -8.26 8.18 -0.48
N LYS A 27 -8.68 7.71 0.69
CA LYS A 27 -9.00 8.56 1.84
C LYS A 27 -7.96 8.49 2.96
N SER A 28 -6.96 7.63 2.84
CA SER A 28 -5.81 7.60 3.75
C SER A 28 -4.61 8.28 3.12
N VAL A 29 -3.67 8.71 3.97
CA VAL A 29 -2.30 8.93 3.52
C VAL A 29 -1.72 7.64 2.90
N PRO A 30 -0.80 7.75 1.93
CA PRO A 30 -0.10 6.59 1.39
C PRO A 30 0.79 5.92 2.42
N SER A 31 0.94 4.61 2.29
CA SER A 31 2.02 3.83 2.90
C SER A 31 2.88 3.26 1.78
N THR A 32 4.20 3.29 1.92
CA THR A 32 5.12 2.83 0.88
C THR A 32 6.24 1.98 1.45
N VAL A 33 6.71 1.02 0.66
CA VAL A 33 7.83 0.15 1.02
C VAL A 33 8.60 -0.25 -0.23
N SER A 34 9.89 -0.59 -0.05
CA SER A 34 10.73 -1.22 -1.06
C SER A 34 11.48 -2.37 -0.41
N TRP A 35 11.51 -3.54 -1.06
CA TRP A 35 12.34 -4.67 -0.64
C TRP A 35 13.69 -4.75 -1.39
N GLY A 36 13.99 -3.75 -2.23
CA GLY A 36 15.17 -3.78 -3.09
C GLY A 36 15.06 -2.88 -4.32
N SER A 37 16.19 -2.68 -4.99
CA SER A 37 16.29 -1.84 -6.18
C SER A 37 15.24 -2.20 -7.24
N GLY A 38 14.64 -1.17 -7.84
CA GLY A 38 13.62 -1.34 -8.88
C GLY A 38 12.23 -1.71 -8.36
N ARG A 39 12.05 -1.94 -7.05
CA ARG A 39 10.74 -2.23 -6.45
C ARG A 39 10.24 -1.08 -5.59
N ILE A 40 8.98 -0.68 -5.79
CA ILE A 40 8.23 0.15 -4.84
C ILE A 40 6.81 -0.42 -4.74
N ASP A 41 6.29 -0.57 -3.53
CA ASP A 41 4.91 -0.94 -3.29
C ASP A 41 4.22 0.20 -2.55
N VAL A 42 3.04 0.59 -3.04
CA VAL A 42 2.22 1.68 -2.47
C VAL A 42 0.89 1.11 -2.02
N PHE A 43 0.45 1.55 -0.86
CA PHE A 43 -0.82 1.16 -0.25
C PHE A 43 -1.64 2.37 0.15
N GLY A 44 -2.96 2.22 0.15
CA GLY A 44 -3.89 3.23 0.66
C GLY A 44 -5.28 2.64 0.89
N ILE A 45 -6.07 3.28 1.76
CA ILE A 45 -7.48 2.93 1.94
C ILE A 45 -8.31 3.59 0.86
N GLY A 46 -9.04 2.79 0.09
CA GLY A 46 -10.03 3.23 -0.87
C GLY A 46 -11.30 3.77 -0.23
N MET A 47 -12.21 4.29 -1.04
CA MET A 47 -13.47 4.86 -0.57
C MET A 47 -14.44 3.82 0.03
N ASP A 48 -14.19 2.53 -0.19
CA ASP A 48 -14.95 1.38 0.30
C ASP A 48 -14.38 0.76 1.60
N ASP A 49 -13.44 1.44 2.25
CA ASP A 49 -12.69 1.00 3.43
C ASP A 49 -11.68 -0.13 3.18
N GLN A 50 -11.47 -0.56 1.94
CA GLN A 50 -10.51 -1.60 1.64
C GLN A 50 -9.10 -1.04 1.46
N ILE A 51 -8.07 -1.78 1.90
CA ILE A 51 -6.68 -1.47 1.54
C ILE A 51 -6.45 -1.94 0.09
N TYR A 52 -5.94 -1.03 -0.75
CA TYR A 52 -5.47 -1.36 -2.09
C TYR A 52 -3.96 -1.28 -2.15
N HIS A 53 -3.40 -2.02 -3.09
CA HIS A 53 -1.97 -2.12 -3.38
C HIS A 53 -1.68 -1.85 -4.85
N LYS A 54 -0.55 -1.17 -5.12
CA LYS A 54 0.02 -1.03 -6.47
C LYS A 54 1.53 -1.16 -6.39
N ALA A 55 2.11 -1.94 -7.29
CA ALA A 55 3.53 -2.21 -7.33
C ALA A 55 4.19 -1.55 -8.54
N TYR A 56 5.36 -0.97 -8.34
CA TYR A 56 6.32 -0.59 -9.38
C TYR A 56 7.41 -1.64 -9.42
N ASP A 57 7.71 -2.15 -10.61
CA ASP A 57 8.72 -3.16 -10.85
C ASP A 57 9.52 -2.79 -12.11
N ASN A 58 10.83 -2.57 -11.90
CA ASN A 58 11.85 -2.40 -12.94
C ASN A 58 11.44 -1.49 -14.11
N GLY A 59 10.95 -0.29 -13.82
CA GLY A 59 10.61 0.70 -14.86
C GLY A 59 9.12 1.01 -14.98
N SER A 60 8.24 0.12 -14.51
CA SER A 60 6.80 0.22 -14.78
C SER A 60 5.91 -0.09 -13.57
N TRP A 61 4.71 0.50 -13.55
CA TRP A 61 3.66 0.10 -12.62
C TRP A 61 2.97 -1.18 -13.11
N VAL A 62 2.79 -2.13 -12.21
CA VAL A 62 2.17 -3.43 -12.47
C VAL A 62 0.65 -3.29 -12.41
N GLY A 63 0.02 -3.16 -13.57
CA GLY A 63 -1.44 -3.15 -13.73
C GLY A 63 -2.17 -2.06 -12.93
N ASP A 64 -3.47 -2.28 -12.72
CA ASP A 64 -4.31 -1.45 -11.87
C ASP A 64 -4.17 -1.79 -10.38
N TRP A 65 -4.63 -0.88 -9.52
CA TRP A 65 -4.75 -1.07 -8.08
C TRP A 65 -5.47 -2.39 -7.76
N LYS A 66 -4.85 -3.20 -6.89
CA LYS A 66 -5.40 -4.48 -6.44
C LYS A 66 -5.93 -4.33 -5.03
N GLY A 67 -7.21 -4.62 -4.86
CA GLY A 67 -7.85 -4.67 -3.55
C GLY A 67 -7.35 -5.86 -2.74
N MET A 68 -7.05 -5.66 -1.47
CA MET A 68 -6.51 -6.69 -0.57
C MET A 68 -7.59 -7.34 0.32
N THR A 69 -8.88 -7.14 0.01
CA THR A 69 -10.05 -7.56 0.81
C THR A 69 -10.10 -6.95 2.22
N GLY A 70 -11.20 -7.17 2.95
CA GLY A 70 -11.39 -6.63 4.30
C GLY A 70 -11.73 -5.14 4.34
N LYS A 71 -11.97 -4.63 5.56
CA LYS A 71 -12.26 -3.22 5.83
C LYS A 71 -11.42 -2.70 6.98
N PHE A 72 -10.81 -1.54 6.78
CA PHE A 72 -9.82 -0.96 7.66
C PHE A 72 -10.11 0.51 7.93
N LYS A 73 -9.76 0.94 9.14
CA LYS A 73 -9.95 2.32 9.60
C LYS A 73 -8.66 3.04 9.94
N SER A 74 -7.51 2.37 9.84
CA SER A 74 -6.19 3.01 9.89
C SER A 74 -5.54 2.98 8.51
N ALA A 75 -4.75 4.02 8.19
CA ALA A 75 -3.81 3.91 7.08
C ALA A 75 -2.95 2.64 7.23
N PRO A 76 -2.59 1.96 6.12
CA PRO A 76 -1.74 0.79 6.20
C PRO A 76 -0.34 1.15 6.70
N ALA A 77 0.31 0.23 7.42
CA ALA A 77 1.72 0.31 7.74
C ALA A 77 2.46 -0.82 7.02
N ALA A 78 3.36 -0.49 6.10
CA ALA A 78 4.10 -1.48 5.32
C ALA A 78 5.58 -1.52 5.74
N VAL A 79 6.14 -2.72 5.79
CA VAL A 79 7.57 -2.96 6.08
C VAL A 79 8.08 -4.12 5.23
N SER A 80 9.38 -4.13 4.96
CA SER A 80 10.09 -5.24 4.34
C SER A 80 11.34 -5.52 5.15
N TRP A 81 11.61 -6.80 5.40
CA TRP A 81 12.81 -7.26 6.10
C TRP A 81 13.70 -8.16 5.22
N ASP A 82 13.24 -8.53 4.02
CA ASP A 82 14.03 -9.28 3.04
C ASP A 82 13.51 -9.07 1.60
N LYS A 83 14.37 -9.35 0.62
CA LYS A 83 14.01 -9.33 -0.79
C LYS A 83 12.88 -10.32 -1.05
N GLY A 84 11.82 -9.86 -1.72
CA GLY A 84 10.64 -10.69 -1.98
C GLY A 84 9.71 -10.84 -0.78
N ARG A 85 9.93 -10.09 0.31
CA ARG A 85 9.04 -10.03 1.47
C ARG A 85 8.50 -8.64 1.75
N ILE A 86 7.18 -8.54 1.92
CA ILE A 86 6.49 -7.35 2.47
C ILE A 86 5.50 -7.81 3.53
N ASP A 87 5.41 -7.08 4.62
CA ASP A 87 4.38 -7.20 5.64
C ASP A 87 3.58 -5.90 5.70
N VAL A 88 2.25 -5.99 5.62
CA VAL A 88 1.33 -4.87 5.71
C VAL A 88 0.42 -5.06 6.90
N PHE A 89 0.26 -4.02 7.70
CA PHE A 89 -0.58 -4.01 8.89
C PHE A 89 -1.70 -2.97 8.76
N GLY A 90 -2.84 -3.25 9.38
CA GLY A 90 -3.94 -2.31 9.48
C GLY A 90 -4.85 -2.62 10.67
N VAL A 91 -5.49 -1.59 11.21
CA VAL A 91 -6.53 -1.72 12.23
C VAL A 91 -7.87 -1.90 11.55
N GLY A 92 -8.52 -3.03 11.82
CA GLY A 92 -9.84 -3.38 11.31
C GLY A 92 -10.96 -2.60 11.99
N MET A 93 -12.17 -2.74 11.45
CA MET A 93 -13.37 -2.09 12.01
C MET A 93 -13.71 -2.56 13.43
N ASP A 94 -13.20 -3.72 13.85
CA ASP A 94 -13.40 -4.34 15.16
C ASP A 94 -12.30 -3.98 16.18
N ASP A 95 -11.49 -2.96 15.89
CA ASP A 95 -10.32 -2.52 16.66
C ASP A 95 -9.14 -3.53 16.69
N GLY A 96 -9.23 -4.65 15.98
CA GLY A 96 -8.14 -5.63 15.89
C GLY A 96 -7.06 -5.20 14.92
N VAL A 97 -5.80 -5.57 15.19
CA VAL A 97 -4.71 -5.45 14.21
C VAL A 97 -4.66 -6.71 13.36
N TYR A 98 -4.49 -6.50 12.06
CA TYR A 98 -4.34 -7.55 11.08
C TYR A 98 -3.05 -7.37 10.29
N GLN A 99 -2.52 -8.49 9.80
CA GLN A 99 -1.34 -8.55 8.94
C GLN A 99 -1.66 -9.34 7.67
N GLN A 100 -1.19 -8.85 6.52
CA GLN A 100 -1.12 -9.60 5.27
C GLN A 100 0.30 -9.46 4.74
N TYR A 101 0.83 -10.51 4.12
CA TYR A 101 2.22 -10.50 3.68
C TYR A 101 2.37 -10.97 2.25
N TYR A 102 3.38 -10.45 1.56
CA TYR A 102 3.82 -10.94 0.28
C TYR A 102 5.05 -11.83 0.47
N SER A 103 5.04 -13.02 -0.11
CA SER A 103 6.20 -13.92 -0.19
C SER A 103 6.01 -14.90 -1.33
N ASN A 104 7.09 -15.50 -1.85
CA ASN A 104 6.99 -16.50 -2.93
C ASN A 104 6.17 -16.00 -4.13
N ASN A 105 6.38 -14.74 -4.50
CA ASN A 105 5.68 -14.03 -5.58
C ASN A 105 4.14 -13.90 -5.43
N ALA A 106 3.61 -14.03 -4.21
CA ALA A 106 2.17 -13.91 -3.96
C ALA A 106 1.87 -13.24 -2.62
N TRP A 107 0.73 -12.54 -2.55
CA TRP A 107 0.12 -12.14 -1.29
C TRP A 107 -0.52 -13.36 -0.60
N SER A 108 -0.41 -13.43 0.72
CA SER A 108 -1.14 -14.39 1.53
C SER A 108 -2.64 -14.24 1.28
N SER A 109 -3.37 -15.35 1.16
CA SER A 109 -4.77 -15.35 0.68
C SER A 109 -5.79 -14.61 1.55
N LYS A 110 -5.43 -14.29 2.79
CA LYS A 110 -6.29 -13.58 3.75
C LYS A 110 -5.46 -12.78 4.75
N TRP A 111 -6.09 -11.79 5.36
CA TRP A 111 -5.59 -11.11 6.54
C TRP A 111 -5.53 -12.08 7.74
N GLY A 112 -4.37 -12.16 8.40
CA GLY A 112 -4.18 -12.82 9.67
C GLY A 112 -4.44 -11.86 10.83
N ALA A 113 -5.26 -12.27 11.80
CA ALA A 113 -5.50 -11.47 13.00
C ALA A 113 -4.31 -11.58 13.96
N LEU A 114 -3.79 -10.45 14.39
CA LEU A 114 -2.81 -10.34 15.48
C LEU A 114 -3.49 -10.01 16.82
N GLY A 115 -4.77 -9.63 16.79
CA GLY A 115 -5.59 -9.35 17.95
C GLY A 115 -5.42 -7.93 18.52
N GLY A 116 -5.76 -7.77 19.80
CA GLY A 116 -5.73 -6.48 20.50
C GLY A 116 -6.96 -5.59 20.27
N LYS A 117 -6.91 -4.38 20.84
CA LYS A 117 -7.94 -3.33 20.75
C LYS A 117 -7.27 -1.97 20.59
N PHE A 118 -7.24 -1.47 19.37
CA PHE A 118 -6.51 -0.26 19.01
C PHE A 118 -7.45 0.86 18.60
N LYS A 119 -7.20 2.06 19.14
CA LYS A 119 -7.86 3.29 18.70
C LYS A 119 -7.07 3.88 17.53
N THR A 120 -7.79 4.38 16.54
CA THR A 120 -7.27 5.22 15.47
C THR A 120 -7.71 6.65 15.74
N PHE A 121 -6.80 7.60 15.57
CA PHE A 121 -7.03 9.03 15.81
C PHE A 121 -7.04 9.81 14.50
#